data_AF-A0AAE8I6C4-F1
#
_entry.id   AF-A0AAE8I6C4-F1
#
_cell.length_a   1.000
_cell.length_b   1.000
_cell.length_c   1.000
_cell.angle_alpha   90.00
_cell.angle_beta   90.00
_cell.angle_gamma   90.00
#
_symmetry.space_group_name_H-M   'P 1'
#
loop_
_entity.id
_entity.type
_entity.pdbx_description
1 polymer ?
#
loop_
_entity_poly.entity_id
_entity_poly.type
_entity_poly.pdbx_seq_one_letter_code
_entity_poly.pdbx_strand_id
1 'polypeptide(L)'
;MKIRQNLYIDRDICEELSRLARGHVGNKSRLANDALRSWLELRRNSELDSQFKLRLDKLSRELDAARRDIDLLVESLALFIRYELMVLPPLAESDVAGRAQGRERFEAFVTQVGRQLARGKRIVGDFPKSEMSRG
;
A
#
# COMPACT_ATOMS: atom_id res chain seq x y z
N MET A 1 -5.85 42.70 1.88
CA MET A 1 -6.64 43.38 2.94
C MET A 1 -6.14 42.90 4.31
N LYS A 2 -5.91 43.79 5.27
CA LYS A 2 -5.43 43.43 6.63
C LYS A 2 -6.56 43.67 7.64
N ILE A 3 -6.83 42.68 8.48
CA ILE A 3 -7.87 42.76 9.52
C ILE A 3 -7.17 43.00 10.87
N ARG A 4 -7.58 44.01 11.63
CA ARG A 4 -7.04 44.27 12.97
C ARG A 4 -7.69 43.31 13.95
N GLN A 5 -6.88 42.47 14.59
CA GLN A 5 -7.29 41.65 15.73
C GLN A 5 -6.62 42.15 17.00
N ASN A 6 -7.36 42.14 18.11
CA ASN A 6 -6.84 42.51 19.42
C ASN A 6 -6.62 41.22 20.21
N LEU A 7 -5.37 40.82 20.36
CA LEU A 7 -4.97 39.56 21.00
C LEU A 7 -4.06 39.91 22.17
N TYR A 8 -4.23 39.19 23.27
CA TYR A 8 -3.27 39.23 24.36
C TYR A 8 -2.08 38.34 24.00
N ILE A 9 -0.88 38.87 24.21
CA ILE A 9 0.39 38.17 23.97
C ILE A 9 1.17 38.30 25.27
N ASP A 10 1.78 37.19 25.69
CA ASP A 10 2.60 37.17 26.89
C ASP A 10 3.77 38.16 26.79
N ARG A 11 4.20 38.65 27.95
CA ARG A 11 5.15 39.76 28.04
C ARG A 11 6.49 39.42 27.40
N ASP A 12 7.00 38.23 27.69
CA ASP A 12 8.24 37.68 27.13
C ASP A 12 8.19 37.58 25.60
N ILE A 13 7.08 37.08 25.05
CA ILE A 13 6.87 37.00 23.60
C ILE A 13 6.81 38.41 22.98
N CYS A 14 6.16 39.36 23.64
CA CYS A 14 6.10 40.75 23.17
C CYS A 14 7.48 41.41 23.15
N GLU A 15 8.29 41.17 24.18
CA GLU A 15 9.67 41.66 24.28
C GLU A 15 10.54 41.08 23.15
N GLU A 16 10.43 39.77 22.91
CA GLU A 16 11.18 39.08 21.86
C GLU A 16 10.75 39.53 20.44
N LEU A 17 9.44 39.64 20.19
CA LEU A 17 8.92 40.18 18.93
C LEU A 17 9.39 41.62 18.69
N SER A 18 9.49 42.42 19.77
CA SER A 18 10.02 43.78 19.72
C SER A 18 11.52 43.82 19.43
N ARG A 19 12.28 42.84 19.91
CA ARG A 19 13.71 42.70 19.64
C ARG A 19 13.94 42.33 18.17
N LEU A 20 13.21 41.34 17.66
CA LEU A 20 13.31 40.87 16.29
C LEU A 20 12.84 41.92 15.26
N ALA A 21 11.79 42.68 15.58
CA ALA A 21 11.29 43.76 14.72
C ALA A 21 12.23 44.98 14.62
N ARG A 22 13.20 45.12 15.54
CA ARG A 22 14.27 46.15 15.42
C ARG A 22 15.34 45.78 14.39
N GLY A 23 15.36 44.53 13.92
CA GLY A 23 16.27 44.07 12.85
C GLY A 23 15.71 44.31 11.44
N HIS A 24 16.32 43.68 10.44
CA HIS A 24 15.99 43.87 9.01
C HIS A 24 14.63 43.29 8.57
N VAL A 25 13.87 42.67 9.49
CA VAL A 25 12.69 41.84 9.20
C VAL A 25 11.38 42.65 9.16
N GLY A 26 11.42 43.96 9.39
CA GLY A 26 10.25 44.84 9.26
C GLY A 26 9.38 44.90 10.53
N ASN A 27 8.17 45.47 10.41
CA ASN A 27 7.34 45.77 11.58
C ASN A 27 6.80 44.51 12.31
N LYS A 28 6.45 44.66 13.60
CA LYS A 28 5.92 43.60 14.47
C LYS A 28 4.76 42.82 13.83
N SER A 29 3.85 43.53 13.16
CA SER A 29 2.71 42.91 12.49
C SER A 29 3.12 42.02 11.32
N ARG A 30 4.17 42.36 10.57
CA ARG A 30 4.70 41.51 9.49
C ARG A 30 5.31 40.25 10.07
N LEU A 31 6.18 40.39 11.07
CA LEU A 31 6.81 39.26 11.74
C LEU A 31 5.79 38.29 12.34
N ALA A 32 4.76 38.82 13.01
CA ALA A 32 3.68 38.00 13.56
C ALA A 32 2.88 37.28 12.47
N ASN A 33 2.58 37.94 11.35
CA ASN A 33 1.88 37.30 10.22
C ASN A 33 2.73 36.21 9.56
N ASP A 34 4.02 36.44 9.37
CA ASP A 34 4.93 35.48 8.76
C ASP A 34 5.09 34.25 9.68
N ALA A 35 5.27 34.46 10.99
CA ALA A 35 5.33 33.37 11.96
C ALA A 35 4.02 32.57 12.02
N LEU A 36 2.86 33.24 12.05
CA LEU A 36 1.55 32.58 12.03
C LEU A 36 1.32 31.79 10.73
N ARG A 37 1.72 32.35 9.58
CA ARG A 37 1.64 31.66 8.29
C ARG A 37 2.47 30.38 8.31
N SER A 38 3.74 30.48 8.68
CA SER A 38 4.64 29.33 8.78
C SER A 38 4.11 28.28 9.75
N TRP A 39 3.60 28.70 10.92
CA TRP A 39 3.02 27.77 11.89
C TRP A 39 1.77 27.05 11.36
N LEU A 40 0.87 27.78 10.69
CA LEU A 40 -0.33 27.19 10.07
C LEU A 40 0.03 26.24 8.92
N GLU A 41 1.05 26.56 8.13
CA GLU A 41 1.57 25.70 7.07
C GLU A 41 2.21 24.42 7.64
N LEU A 42 3.07 24.55 8.65
CA LEU A 42 3.65 23.40 9.36
C LEU A 42 2.57 22.51 9.96
N ARG A 43 1.54 23.10 10.59
CA ARG A 43 0.45 22.33 11.19
C ARG A 43 -0.34 21.57 10.14
N ARG A 44 -0.70 22.21 9.02
CA ARG A 44 -1.39 21.54 7.90
C ARG A 44 -0.55 20.39 7.33
N ASN A 45 0.75 20.61 7.15
CA ASN A 45 1.66 19.56 6.67
C ASN A 45 1.78 18.42 7.68
N SER A 46 1.90 18.71 8.99
CA SER A 46 2.00 17.66 10.03
C SER A 46 0.75 16.78 10.12
N GLU A 47 -0.43 17.33 9.88
CA GLU A 47 -1.68 16.58 9.88
C GLU A 47 -1.77 15.67 8.64
N LEU A 48 -1.38 16.20 7.48
CA LEU A 48 -1.27 15.41 6.25
C LEU A 48 -0.22 14.30 6.38
N ASP A 49 0.96 14.59 6.90
CA ASP A 49 2.04 13.61 7.12
C ASP A 49 1.59 12.49 8.06
N SER A 50 0.84 12.83 9.12
CA SER A 50 0.28 11.83 10.04
C SER A 50 -0.71 10.91 9.34
N GLN A 51 -1.58 11.44 8.49
CA GLN A 51 -2.53 10.65 7.71
C GLN A 51 -1.82 9.79 6.65
N PHE A 52 -0.79 10.32 5.99
CA PHE A 52 0.00 9.56 5.01
C PHE A 52 0.76 8.43 5.68
N LYS A 53 1.37 8.66 6.84
CA LYS A 53 2.05 7.62 7.62
C LYS A 53 1.11 6.45 7.93
N LEU A 54 -0.10 6.72 8.43
CA LEU A 54 -1.10 5.68 8.70
C LEU A 54 -1.46 4.87 7.44
N ARG A 55 -1.61 5.54 6.30
CA ARG A 55 -1.91 4.88 5.02
C ARG A 55 -0.74 4.02 4.54
N LEU A 56 0.49 4.52 4.63
CA LEU A 56 1.70 3.78 4.27
C LEU A 56 1.91 2.56 5.17
N ASP A 57 1.68 2.71 6.48
CA ASP A 57 1.76 1.60 7.43
C ASP A 57 0.73 0.51 7.13
N LYS A 58 -0.45 0.89 6.63
CA LYS A 58 -1.48 -0.06 6.18
C LYS A 58 -1.05 -0.76 4.89
N LEU A 59 -0.57 -0.02 3.89
CA LEU A 59 -0.07 -0.59 2.64
C LEU A 59 1.10 -1.54 2.86
N SER A 60 2.04 -1.21 3.74
CA SER A 60 3.15 -2.09 4.11
C SER A 60 2.64 -3.41 4.68
N ARG A 61 1.67 -3.37 5.59
CA ARG A 61 1.06 -4.58 6.17
C ARG A 61 0.33 -5.43 5.14
N GLU A 62 -0.37 -4.80 4.20
CA GLU A 62 -1.03 -5.51 3.09
C GLU A 62 0.01 -6.16 2.14
N LEU A 63 1.12 -5.48 1.86
CA LEU A 63 2.23 -6.04 1.07
C LEU A 63 2.90 -7.23 1.77
N ASP A 64 3.15 -7.12 3.08
CA ASP A 64 3.72 -8.23 3.86
C ASP A 64 2.80 -9.44 3.89
N ALA A 65 1.48 -9.22 3.98
CA ALA A 65 0.49 -10.29 3.89
C ALA A 65 0.49 -10.93 2.50
N ALA A 66 0.46 -10.12 1.44
CA ALA A 66 0.53 -10.62 0.06
C ALA A 66 1.81 -11.43 -0.21
N ARG A 67 2.95 -11.00 0.36
CA ARG A 67 4.21 -11.74 0.22
C ARG A 67 4.13 -13.12 0.87
N ARG A 68 3.57 -13.22 2.08
CA ARG A 68 3.34 -14.51 2.74
C ARG A 68 2.40 -15.40 1.93
N ASP A 69 1.33 -14.83 1.38
CA ASP A 69 0.39 -15.59 0.54
C ASP A 69 1.08 -16.10 -0.74
N ILE A 70 1.96 -15.30 -1.36
CA ILE A 70 2.77 -15.72 -2.51
C ILE A 70 3.72 -16.87 -2.12
N ASP A 71 4.43 -16.75 -0.99
CA ASP A 71 5.33 -17.81 -0.52
C ASP A 71 4.58 -19.12 -0.31
N LEU A 72 3.40 -19.07 0.33
CA LEU A 72 2.53 -20.23 0.53
C LEU A 72 2.04 -20.84 -0.80
N LEU A 73 1.67 -20.00 -1.78
CA LEU A 73 1.28 -20.46 -3.11
C LEU A 73 2.43 -21.16 -3.84
N VAL A 74 3.66 -20.63 -3.74
CA VAL A 74 4.85 -21.24 -4.33
C VAL A 74 5.15 -22.59 -3.68
N GLU A 75 5.09 -22.68 -2.35
CA GLU A 75 5.29 -23.94 -1.63
C GLU A 75 4.22 -24.98 -1.99
N SER A 76 2.95 -24.55 -2.03
CA SER A 76 1.84 -25.41 -2.43
C SER A 76 1.98 -25.91 -3.87
N LEU A 77 2.42 -25.04 -4.79
CA LEU A 77 2.67 -25.42 -6.17
C LEU A 77 3.83 -26.41 -6.29
N ALA A 78 4.91 -26.21 -5.53
CA ALA A 78 6.04 -27.13 -5.51
C ALA A 78 5.62 -28.53 -5.01
N LEU A 79 4.81 -28.58 -3.94
CA LEU A 79 4.25 -29.83 -3.42
C LEU A 79 3.31 -30.50 -4.43
N PHE A 80 2.45 -29.72 -5.09
CA PHE A 80 1.56 -30.21 -6.14
C PHE A 80 2.34 -30.80 -7.32
N ILE A 81 3.34 -30.08 -7.86
CA ILE A 81 4.20 -30.58 -8.94
C ILE A 81 4.92 -31.87 -8.52
N ARG A 82 5.45 -31.91 -7.29
CA ARG A 82 6.13 -33.11 -6.78
C ARG A 82 5.17 -34.30 -6.72
N TYR A 83 3.94 -34.08 -6.25
CA TYR A 83 2.90 -35.12 -6.22
C TYR A 83 2.55 -35.62 -7.63
N GLU A 84 2.33 -34.70 -8.57
CA GLU A 84 2.04 -35.05 -9.97
C GLU A 84 3.16 -35.88 -10.60
N LEU A 85 4.43 -35.54 -10.35
CA LEU A 85 5.59 -36.32 -10.83
C LEU A 85 5.72 -37.72 -10.20
N MET A 86 5.13 -37.92 -9.02
CA MET A 86 5.11 -39.23 -8.35
C MET A 86 3.94 -40.11 -8.80
N VAL A 87 2.80 -39.51 -9.14
CA VAL A 87 1.55 -40.24 -9.41
C VAL A 87 1.26 -40.38 -10.90
N LEU A 88 1.60 -39.39 -11.72
CA LEU A 88 1.38 -39.48 -13.16
C LEU A 88 2.48 -40.31 -13.82
N PRO A 89 2.13 -41.40 -14.54
CA PRO A 89 3.10 -42.15 -15.30
C PRO A 89 3.68 -41.25 -16.41
N PRO A 90 5.01 -41.21 -16.60
CA PRO A 90 5.62 -40.42 -17.66
C PRO A 90 5.14 -40.92 -19.02
N LEU A 91 4.84 -39.99 -19.93
CA LEU A 91 4.55 -40.33 -21.32
C LEU A 91 5.76 -41.01 -21.95
N ALA A 92 5.53 -42.09 -22.70
CA ALA A 92 6.59 -42.76 -23.44
C ALA A 92 7.30 -41.79 -24.39
N GLU A 93 8.62 -41.92 -24.57
CA GLU A 93 9.40 -41.03 -25.44
C GLU A 93 8.90 -41.05 -26.89
N SER A 94 8.34 -42.17 -27.36
CA SER A 94 7.74 -42.29 -28.69
C SER A 94 6.36 -41.64 -28.82
N ASP A 95 5.69 -41.29 -27.72
CA ASP A 95 4.34 -40.73 -27.73
C ASP A 95 4.31 -39.22 -28.03
N VAL A 96 4.59 -38.89 -29.28
CA VAL A 96 4.56 -37.51 -29.79
C VAL A 96 3.14 -36.93 -29.76
N ALA A 97 2.12 -37.77 -29.99
CA ALA A 97 0.71 -37.36 -30.02
C ALA A 97 0.20 -36.96 -28.63
N GLY A 98 0.50 -37.76 -27.61
CA GLY A 98 0.17 -37.45 -26.21
C GLY A 98 0.83 -36.15 -25.74
N ARG A 99 2.10 -35.92 -26.09
CA ARG A 99 2.78 -34.64 -25.80
C ARG A 99 2.16 -33.45 -26.55
N ALA A 100 1.74 -33.64 -27.80
CA ALA A 100 1.06 -32.59 -28.57
C ALA A 100 -0.28 -32.22 -27.93
N GLN A 101 -1.08 -33.22 -27.52
CA GLN A 101 -2.35 -33.00 -26.84
C GLN A 101 -2.16 -32.34 -25.46
N GLY A 102 -1.09 -32.69 -24.73
CA GLY A 102 -0.73 -32.03 -23.48
C GLY A 102 -0.45 -30.54 -23.66
N ARG A 103 0.31 -30.16 -24.70
CA ARG A 103 0.56 -28.75 -25.05
C ARG A 103 -0.73 -28.02 -25.40
N GLU A 104 -1.61 -28.62 -26.20
CA GLU A 104 -2.89 -28.01 -26.57
C GLU A 104 -3.77 -27.74 -25.34
N ARG A 105 -3.87 -28.70 -24.41
CA ARG A 105 -4.61 -28.52 -23.15
C ARG A 105 -4.01 -27.40 -22.29
N PHE A 106 -2.69 -27.30 -22.22
CA PHE A 106 -2.02 -26.23 -21.48
C PHE A 106 -2.30 -24.84 -22.07
N GLU A 107 -2.24 -24.69 -23.39
CA GLU A 107 -2.57 -23.44 -24.08
C GLU A 107 -4.03 -23.02 -23.83
N ALA A 108 -4.97 -23.98 -23.85
CA ALA A 108 -6.37 -23.73 -23.52
C ALA A 108 -6.55 -23.26 -22.06
N PHE A 109 -5.82 -23.87 -21.12
CA PHE A 109 -5.79 -23.46 -19.72
C PHE A 109 -5.26 -22.03 -19.55
N VAL A 110 -4.10 -21.71 -20.14
CA VAL A 110 -3.50 -20.35 -20.10
C VAL A 110 -4.46 -19.31 -20.64
N THR A 111 -5.12 -19.62 -21.77
CA THR A 111 -6.14 -18.75 -22.38
C THR A 111 -7.33 -18.51 -21.44
N GLN A 112 -7.78 -19.54 -20.71
CA GLN A 112 -8.87 -19.41 -19.74
C GLN A 112 -8.47 -18.59 -18.51
N VAL A 113 -7.26 -18.80 -17.98
CA VAL A 113 -6.72 -18.01 -16.87
C VAL A 113 -6.59 -16.53 -17.28
N GLY A 114 -6.02 -16.25 -18.45
CA GLY A 114 -5.90 -14.90 -18.98
C GLY A 114 -7.25 -14.19 -19.10
N ARG A 115 -8.29 -14.90 -19.60
CA ARG A 115 -9.65 -14.37 -19.66
C ARG A 115 -10.23 -14.06 -18.27
N GLN A 116 -9.96 -14.88 -17.26
CA GLN A 116 -10.47 -14.65 -15.91
C GLN A 116 -9.73 -13.50 -15.20
N LEU A 117 -8.42 -13.39 -15.39
CA LEU A 117 -7.63 -12.26 -14.91
C LEU A 117 -8.14 -10.93 -15.50
N ALA A 118 -8.39 -10.89 -16.81
CA ALA A 118 -8.96 -9.72 -17.48
C ALA A 118 -10.36 -9.33 -16.97
N ARG A 119 -11.12 -10.28 -16.40
CA ARG A 119 -12.43 -10.05 -15.79
C ARG A 119 -12.37 -9.58 -14.33
N GLY A 120 -11.19 -9.59 -13.70
CA GLY A 120 -11.00 -9.16 -12.32
C GLY A 120 -11.67 -10.05 -11.26
N LYS A 121 -12.13 -11.26 -11.62
CA LYS A 121 -12.76 -12.20 -10.67
C LYS A 121 -11.70 -13.09 -10.01
N ARG A 122 -11.70 -13.16 -8.68
CA ARG A 122 -10.88 -14.12 -7.93
C ARG A 122 -11.44 -15.52 -8.12
N ILE A 123 -10.57 -16.46 -8.50
CA ILE A 123 -10.92 -17.88 -8.68
C ILE A 123 -10.96 -18.61 -7.33
N VAL A 124 -10.10 -18.18 -6.40
CA VAL A 124 -10.01 -18.70 -5.03
C VAL A 124 -10.42 -17.57 -4.09
N GLY A 125 -11.62 -17.68 -3.49
CA GLY A 125 -12.18 -16.62 -2.66
C GLY A 125 -13.64 -16.79 -2.28
N ASP A 126 -14.34 -17.74 -2.93
CA ASP A 126 -15.74 -18.06 -2.64
C ASP A 126 -15.91 -19.23 -1.66
N PHE A 127 -14.86 -19.55 -0.87
CA PHE A 127 -15.02 -20.50 0.23
C PHE A 127 -15.73 -19.81 1.40
N PRO A 128 -16.94 -20.25 1.80
CA PRO A 128 -17.61 -19.67 2.95
C PRO A 128 -16.73 -19.87 4.19
N LYS A 129 -16.45 -18.77 4.90
CA LYS A 129 -15.66 -18.75 6.15
C LYS A 129 -16.24 -19.59 7.30
N SER A 130 -17.34 -20.32 7.08
CA SER A 130 -18.07 -21.03 8.13
C SER A 130 -17.49 -22.39 8.55
N GLU A 131 -16.46 -22.91 7.87
CA GLU A 131 -15.94 -24.26 8.18
C GLU A 131 -14.52 -24.30 8.76
N MET A 132 -13.82 -23.17 8.86
CA MET A 132 -12.44 -23.14 9.40
C MET A 132 -12.36 -22.95 10.93
N SER A 133 -13.47 -23.12 11.68
CA SER A 133 -13.50 -22.94 13.14
C SER A 133 -13.91 -24.20 13.92
N ARG A 134 -13.79 -25.38 13.32
CA ARG A 134 -13.87 -26.67 14.06
C ARG A 134 -12.68 -27.55 13.69
N GLY A 135 -11.64 -27.42 14.50
CA GLY A 135 -10.47 -28.29 14.57
C GLY A 135 -9.78 -28.01 15.89
#